data_AF-A0A6J4PPT2-F1
#
_entry.id   AF-A0A6J4PPT2-F1
#
_cell.length_a   1.000
_cell.length_b   1.000
_cell.length_c   1.000
_cell.angle_alpha   90.00
_cell.angle_beta   90.00
_cell.angle_gamma   90.00
#
_symmetry.space_group_name_H-M   'P 1'
#
loop_
_entity.id
_entity.type
_entity.pdbx_description
1 polymer ?
#
loop_
_entity_poly.entity_id
_entity_poly.type
_entity_poly.pdbx_seq_one_letter_code
_entity_poly.pdbx_strand_id
1 'polypeptide(L)'
;AVPALLVVSVILMVPVASAMTSLFLDEVAEAVEDRHYPGLLPVRPQGWGEALKDSASAFGIVLIANIAALGAYLLLAPLAPLIFIALNGFLLGREYFQVAALRREGPEGARTLRRRHAFRIWLAGCLMALPLAIPLVNLLVPTLGAATFTHLYHRLAKR
;
A
#
# COMPACT_ATOMS: atom_id res chain seq x y z
N ALA A 1 31.76 -18.14 2.70
CA ALA A 1 31.55 -16.69 2.54
C ALA A 1 30.52 -16.38 1.44
N VAL A 2 30.77 -16.79 0.18
CA VAL A 2 29.87 -16.50 -0.97
C VAL A 2 28.42 -16.96 -0.80
N PRO A 3 28.12 -18.17 -0.27
CA PRO A 3 26.73 -18.63 -0.10
C PRO A 3 25.97 -17.82 0.96
N ALA A 4 26.64 -17.44 2.05
CA ALA A 4 26.06 -16.60 3.09
C ALA A 4 25.75 -15.20 2.56
N LEU A 5 26.62 -14.65 1.72
CA LEU A 5 26.45 -13.34 1.12
C LEU A 5 25.25 -13.30 0.15
N LEU A 6 25.03 -14.39 -0.61
CA LEU A 6 23.86 -14.54 -1.48
C LEU A 6 22.54 -14.63 -0.69
N VAL A 7 22.51 -15.45 0.38
CA VAL A 7 21.31 -15.59 1.24
C VAL A 7 20.98 -14.27 1.93
N VAL A 8 21.99 -13.60 2.49
CA VAL A 8 21.84 -12.30 3.15
C VAL A 8 21.37 -11.24 2.15
N SER A 9 21.89 -11.21 0.92
CA SER A 9 21.48 -10.26 -0.12
C SER A 9 20.01 -10.41 -0.53
N VAL A 10 19.53 -11.65 -0.71
CA VAL A 10 18.11 -11.90 -1.05
C VAL A 10 17.19 -11.50 0.11
N ILE A 11 17.59 -11.78 1.35
CA ILE A 11 16.82 -11.40 2.54
C ILE A 11 16.80 -9.88 2.70
N LEU A 12 17.92 -9.18 2.51
CA LEU A 12 18.01 -7.73 2.62
C LEU A 12 17.26 -6.99 1.51
N MET A 13 17.14 -7.58 0.31
CA MET A 13 16.43 -6.97 -0.80
C MET A 13 15.01 -6.54 -0.42
N VAL A 14 14.26 -7.40 0.29
CA VAL A 14 12.84 -7.13 0.60
C VAL A 14 12.66 -5.98 1.60
N PRO A 15 13.32 -5.97 2.78
CA PRO A 15 13.24 -4.85 3.72
C PRO A 15 13.79 -3.55 3.15
N VAL A 16 14.91 -3.59 2.41
CA VAL A 16 15.51 -2.39 1.83
C VAL A 16 14.61 -1.80 0.75
N ALA A 17 14.08 -2.62 -0.16
CA ALA A 17 13.14 -2.15 -1.17
C ALA A 17 11.85 -1.60 -0.53
N SER A 18 11.33 -2.25 0.50
CA SER A 18 10.16 -1.80 1.24
C SER A 18 10.40 -0.45 1.95
N ALA A 19 11.55 -0.29 2.62
CA ALA A 19 11.94 0.96 3.26
C ALA A 19 12.10 2.11 2.26
N MET A 20 12.80 1.87 1.14
CA MET A 20 12.96 2.86 0.07
C MET A 20 11.62 3.25 -0.54
N THR A 21 10.77 2.27 -0.84
CA THR A 21 9.43 2.53 -1.39
C THR A 21 8.61 3.37 -0.41
N SER A 22 8.62 3.04 0.88
CA SER A 22 7.89 3.81 1.90
C SER A 22 8.36 5.26 1.98
N LEU A 23 9.68 5.51 1.95
CA LEU A 23 10.26 6.86 1.93
C LEU A 23 9.78 7.67 0.71
N PHE A 24 9.87 7.11 -0.49
CA PHE A 24 9.41 7.81 -1.70
C PHE A 24 7.89 8.02 -1.73
N LEU A 25 7.10 7.09 -1.20
CA LEU A 25 5.65 7.25 -1.07
C LEU A 25 5.31 8.42 -0.15
N ASP A 26 6.04 8.57 0.96
CA ASP A 26 5.86 9.67 1.88
C ASP A 26 6.23 11.03 1.26
N GLU A 27 7.33 11.10 0.53
CA GLU A 27 7.74 12.33 -0.19
C GLU A 27 6.71 12.72 -1.27
N VAL A 28 6.20 11.76 -2.04
CA VAL A 28 5.17 12.02 -3.07
C VAL A 28 3.87 12.50 -2.41
N ALA A 29 3.46 11.88 -1.29
CA ALA A 29 2.28 12.31 -0.57
C ALA A 29 2.43 13.74 -0.02
N GLU A 30 3.59 14.09 0.53
CA GLU A 30 3.90 15.44 0.99
C GLU A 30 3.85 16.46 -0.15
N ALA A 31 4.51 16.17 -1.29
CA ALA A 31 4.47 17.04 -2.46
C ALA A 31 3.05 17.26 -3.02
N VAL A 32 2.20 16.23 -2.95
CA VAL A 32 0.79 16.33 -3.35
C VAL A 32 0.00 17.19 -2.36
N GLU A 33 0.22 17.02 -1.05
CA GLU A 33 -0.39 17.81 0.02
C GLU A 33 -0.01 19.29 -0.09
N ASP A 34 1.28 19.59 -0.25
CA ASP A 34 1.79 20.97 -0.40
C ASP A 34 1.18 21.68 -1.60
N ARG A 35 1.00 20.96 -2.72
CA ARG A 35 0.48 21.54 -3.95
C ARG A 35 -1.05 21.68 -3.96
N HIS A 36 -1.79 20.72 -3.41
CA HIS A 36 -3.25 20.65 -3.58
C HIS A 36 -4.04 20.93 -2.30
N TYR A 37 -3.40 20.92 -1.14
CA TYR A 37 -4.05 21.09 0.17
C TYR A 37 -3.27 22.08 1.06
N PRO A 38 -3.13 23.36 0.64
CA PRO A 38 -2.43 24.36 1.44
C PRO A 38 -3.15 24.59 2.78
N GLY A 39 -2.38 24.61 3.87
CA GLY A 39 -2.89 24.90 5.24
C GLY A 39 -3.06 23.69 6.17
N LEU A 40 -2.55 22.52 5.80
CA LEU A 40 -2.52 21.36 6.69
C LEU A 40 -1.48 21.51 7.81
N LEU A 41 -1.80 21.01 9.01
CA LEU A 41 -0.89 21.00 10.16
C LEU A 41 0.31 20.06 9.92
N PRO A 42 1.46 20.25 10.60
CA PRO A 42 2.60 19.36 10.47
C PRO A 42 2.26 17.91 10.85
N VAL A 43 2.82 16.96 10.11
CA VAL A 43 2.63 15.51 10.34
C VAL A 43 3.41 15.07 11.59
N ARG A 44 2.80 14.21 12.42
CA ARG A 44 3.49 13.62 13.57
C ARG A 44 4.41 12.48 13.09
N PRO A 45 5.69 12.45 13.49
CA PRO A 45 6.56 11.33 13.15
C PRO A 45 6.08 10.04 13.84
N GLN A 46 6.03 8.95 13.09
CA GLN A 46 5.62 7.64 13.60
C GLN A 46 6.73 7.05 14.49
N GLY A 47 6.36 6.51 15.64
CA GLY A 47 7.32 5.85 16.54
C GLY A 47 7.76 4.48 16.01
N TRP A 48 9.01 4.07 16.31
CA TRP A 48 9.55 2.75 15.90
C TRP A 48 8.66 1.56 16.29
N GLY A 49 8.07 1.58 17.48
CA GLY A 49 7.17 0.51 17.94
C GLY A 49 5.84 0.46 17.17
N GLU A 50 5.31 1.63 16.77
CA GLU A 50 4.11 1.72 15.93
C GLU A 50 4.42 1.20 14.52
N ALA A 51 5.57 1.58 13.95
CA ALA A 51 6.04 1.12 12.65
C ALA A 51 6.21 -0.40 12.60
N LEU A 52 6.79 -1.01 13.65
CA LEU A 52 6.97 -2.46 13.73
C LEU A 52 5.64 -3.21 13.79
N LYS A 53 4.69 -2.72 14.60
CA LYS A 53 3.35 -3.31 14.73
C LYS A 53 2.57 -3.23 13.42
N ASP A 54 2.64 -2.09 12.73
CA ASP A 54 1.96 -1.91 11.45
C ASP A 54 2.61 -2.77 10.36
N SER A 55 3.94 -2.88 10.32
CA SER A 55 4.67 -3.76 9.41
C SER A 55 4.28 -5.23 9.60
N ALA A 56 4.23 -5.71 10.85
CA ALA A 56 3.80 -7.08 11.16
C ALA A 56 2.35 -7.34 10.74
N SER A 57 1.44 -6.38 10.98
CA SER A 57 0.05 -6.48 10.55
C SER A 57 -0.10 -6.42 9.02
N ALA A 58 0.72 -5.61 8.35
CA ALA A 58 0.78 -5.53 6.89
C ALA A 58 1.19 -6.89 6.31
N PHE A 59 2.31 -7.43 6.79
CA PHE A 59 2.86 -8.71 6.39
C PHE A 59 1.87 -9.87 6.61
N GLY A 60 1.26 -9.96 7.79
CA GLY A 60 0.29 -11.03 8.08
C GLY A 60 -0.90 -11.03 7.12
N ILE A 61 -1.41 -9.87 6.75
CA ILE A 61 -2.52 -9.77 5.78
C ILE A 61 -2.04 -10.07 4.36
N VAL A 62 -0.86 -9.61 3.94
CA VAL A 62 -0.27 -9.96 2.64
C VAL A 62 -0.12 -11.48 2.53
N LEU A 63 0.40 -12.12 3.58
CA LEU A 63 0.58 -13.57 3.63
C LEU A 63 -0.75 -14.32 3.50
N ILE A 64 -1.75 -13.97 4.32
CA ILE A 64 -3.07 -14.60 4.27
C ILE A 64 -3.73 -14.40 2.90
N ALA A 65 -3.66 -13.19 2.34
CA ALA A 65 -4.23 -12.88 1.04
C ALA A 65 -3.58 -13.70 -0.08
N ASN A 66 -2.24 -13.85 -0.07
CA ASN A 66 -1.54 -14.65 -1.07
C ASN A 66 -1.83 -16.15 -0.93
N ILE A 67 -1.97 -16.68 0.28
CA ILE A 67 -2.37 -18.09 0.50
C ILE A 67 -3.79 -18.32 -0.06
N ALA A 68 -4.72 -17.40 0.22
CA ALA A 68 -6.08 -17.48 -0.31
C ALA A 68 -6.08 -17.39 -1.85
N ALA A 69 -5.24 -16.52 -2.42
CA ALA A 69 -5.10 -16.40 -3.87
C ALA A 69 -4.54 -17.67 -4.52
N LEU A 70 -3.54 -18.31 -3.90
CA LEU A 70 -3.00 -19.58 -4.37
C LEU A 70 -4.11 -20.65 -4.44
N GLY A 71 -4.92 -20.77 -3.39
CA GLY A 71 -6.08 -21.67 -3.40
C GLY A 71 -7.08 -21.31 -4.50
N ALA A 72 -7.38 -20.03 -4.68
CA ALA A 72 -8.28 -19.57 -5.74
C ALA A 72 -7.73 -19.86 -7.15
N TYR A 73 -6.43 -19.67 -7.39
CA TYR A 73 -5.81 -19.96 -8.68
C TYR A 73 -5.86 -21.46 -9.03
N LEU A 74 -5.70 -22.35 -8.04
CA LEU A 74 -5.79 -23.79 -8.25
C LEU A 74 -7.21 -24.25 -8.62
N LEU A 75 -8.24 -23.59 -8.10
CA LEU A 75 -9.64 -23.95 -8.33
C LEU A 75 -10.27 -23.24 -9.54
N LEU A 76 -9.83 -22.02 -9.84
CA LEU A 76 -10.48 -21.09 -10.75
C LEU A 76 -9.46 -20.48 -11.73
N ALA A 77 -8.63 -21.33 -12.36
CA ALA A 77 -7.60 -20.89 -13.31
C ALA A 77 -8.10 -19.93 -14.42
N PRO A 78 -9.30 -20.10 -15.04
CA PRO A 78 -9.79 -19.16 -16.05
C PRO A 78 -10.09 -17.76 -15.50
N LEU A 79 -10.38 -17.65 -14.20
CA LEU A 79 -10.62 -16.38 -13.52
C LEU A 79 -9.33 -15.74 -12.98
N ALA A 80 -8.15 -16.28 -13.30
CA ALA A 80 -6.88 -15.78 -12.81
C ALA A 80 -6.66 -14.26 -13.01
N PRO A 81 -6.99 -13.65 -14.17
CA PRO A 81 -6.86 -12.19 -14.34
C PRO A 81 -7.76 -11.40 -13.37
N LEU A 82 -8.95 -11.93 -13.08
CA LEU A 82 -9.93 -11.29 -12.21
C LEU A 82 -9.51 -11.41 -10.74
N ILE A 83 -8.96 -12.57 -10.35
CA ILE A 83 -8.33 -12.79 -9.04
C ILE A 83 -7.13 -11.86 -8.87
N PHE A 84 -6.28 -11.73 -9.89
CA PHE A 84 -5.12 -10.85 -9.87
C PHE A 84 -5.52 -9.40 -9.59
N ILE A 85 -6.51 -8.86 -10.32
CA ILE A 85 -7.00 -7.49 -10.13
C ILE A 85 -7.62 -7.33 -8.74
N ALA A 86 -8.49 -8.26 -8.32
CA ALA A 86 -9.17 -8.18 -7.03
C ALA A 86 -8.21 -8.25 -5.84
N LEU A 87 -7.24 -9.16 -5.89
CA LEU A 87 -6.24 -9.37 -4.84
C LEU A 87 -5.24 -8.22 -4.78
N ASN A 88 -4.58 -7.90 -5.89
CA ASN A 88 -3.61 -6.82 -5.92
C ASN A 88 -4.31 -5.49 -5.63
N GLY A 89 -5.53 -5.29 -6.13
CA GLY A 89 -6.31 -4.11 -5.78
C GLY A 89 -6.63 -4.01 -4.29
N PHE A 90 -6.91 -5.13 -3.63
CA PHE A 90 -7.06 -5.16 -2.18
C PHE A 90 -5.76 -4.83 -1.44
N LEU A 91 -4.63 -5.40 -1.86
CA LEU A 91 -3.33 -5.14 -1.23
C LEU A 91 -2.88 -3.69 -1.44
N LEU A 92 -2.87 -3.20 -2.68
CA LEU A 92 -2.54 -1.82 -3.03
C LEU A 92 -3.48 -0.84 -2.32
N GLY A 93 -4.79 -1.06 -2.42
CA GLY A 93 -5.77 -0.20 -1.78
C GLY A 93 -5.56 -0.10 -0.28
N ARG A 94 -5.29 -1.24 0.37
CA ARG A 94 -5.04 -1.27 1.82
C ARG A 94 -3.74 -0.56 2.19
N GLU A 95 -2.64 -0.84 1.50
CA GLU A 95 -1.31 -0.37 1.86
C GLU A 95 -1.17 1.14 1.63
N TYR A 96 -1.45 1.60 0.42
CA TYR A 96 -1.29 3.01 0.05
C TYR A 96 -2.26 3.92 0.81
N PHE A 97 -3.52 3.49 1.01
CA PHE A 97 -4.46 4.24 1.84
C PHE A 97 -4.02 4.28 3.30
N GLN A 98 -3.45 3.20 3.82
CA GLN A 98 -3.02 3.14 5.21
C GLN A 98 -1.86 4.10 5.46
N VAL A 99 -0.89 4.21 4.53
CA VAL A 99 0.20 5.21 4.60
C VAL A 99 -0.38 6.63 4.65
N ALA A 100 -1.27 6.99 3.73
CA ALA A 100 -1.89 8.32 3.70
C ALA A 100 -2.71 8.63 4.97
N ALA A 101 -3.49 7.67 5.46
CA ALA A 101 -4.35 7.87 6.63
C ALA A 101 -3.55 7.89 7.95
N LEU A 102 -2.49 7.08 8.09
CA LEU A 102 -1.65 7.05 9.29
C LEU A 102 -1.00 8.40 9.57
N ARG A 103 -0.55 9.09 8.51
CA ARG A 103 0.06 10.43 8.60
C ARG A 103 -0.83 11.46 9.30
N ARG A 104 -2.15 11.35 9.16
CA ARG A 104 -3.09 12.41 9.56
C ARG A 104 -3.99 12.01 10.73
N GLU A 105 -4.44 10.75 10.76
CA GLU A 105 -5.44 10.26 11.73
C GLU A 105 -4.83 9.34 12.81
N GLY A 106 -3.55 8.95 12.65
CA GLY A 106 -2.93 7.92 13.47
C GLY A 106 -3.53 6.52 13.29
N PRO A 107 -3.06 5.52 14.08
CA PRO A 107 -3.38 4.11 13.84
C PRO A 107 -4.86 3.76 14.00
N GLU A 108 -5.55 4.36 14.97
CA GLU A 108 -6.95 4.06 15.27
C GLU A 108 -7.92 4.74 14.29
N GLY A 109 -7.67 6.01 13.97
CA GLY A 109 -8.44 6.76 12.98
C GLY A 109 -8.28 6.17 11.58
N ALA A 110 -7.07 5.78 11.19
CA ALA A 110 -6.81 5.10 9.92
C ALA A 110 -7.59 3.78 9.79
N ARG A 111 -7.65 2.97 10.85
CA ARG A 111 -8.43 1.71 10.86
C ARG A 111 -9.92 1.95 10.72
N THR A 112 -10.44 2.97 11.40
CA THR A 112 -11.87 3.31 11.40
C THR A 112 -12.30 3.83 10.03
N LEU A 113 -11.55 4.77 9.46
CA LEU A 113 -11.83 5.34 8.15
C LEU A 113 -11.74 4.27 7.04
N ARG A 114 -10.75 3.39 7.13
CA ARG A 114 -10.61 2.26 6.22
C ARG A 114 -11.79 1.30 6.30
N ARG A 115 -12.26 0.95 7.49
CA ARG A 115 -13.44 0.08 7.66
C ARG A 115 -14.70 0.72 7.08
N ARG A 116 -14.89 2.02 7.29
CA ARG A 116 -16.04 2.77 6.78
C ARG A 116 -16.07 2.87 5.25
N HIS A 117 -14.91 2.90 4.60
CA HIS A 117 -14.79 3.09 3.15
C HIS A 117 -14.09 1.95 2.41
N ALA A 118 -14.07 0.75 3.00
CA ALA A 118 -13.34 -0.41 2.48
C ALA A 118 -13.64 -0.70 1.01
N PHE A 119 -14.91 -0.64 0.60
CA PHE A 119 -15.31 -0.89 -0.79
C PHE A 119 -14.74 0.15 -1.77
N ARG A 120 -14.75 1.44 -1.41
CA ARG A 120 -14.22 2.51 -2.27
C ARG A 120 -12.70 2.43 -2.39
N ILE A 121 -12.03 2.12 -1.28
CA ILE A 121 -10.58 1.92 -1.22
C ILE A 121 -10.19 0.72 -2.08
N TRP A 122 -10.93 -0.38 -1.96
CA TRP A 122 -10.72 -1.58 -2.77
C TRP A 122 -10.94 -1.32 -4.25
N LEU A 123 -12.02 -0.62 -4.63
CA LEU A 123 -12.29 -0.29 -6.03
C LEU A 123 -11.20 0.59 -6.64
N ALA A 124 -10.73 1.61 -5.91
CA ALA A 124 -9.59 2.43 -6.34
C ALA A 124 -8.32 1.59 -6.49
N GLY A 125 -8.10 0.64 -5.59
CA GLY A 125 -7.01 -0.32 -5.68
C GLY A 125 -7.12 -1.22 -6.91
N CYS A 126 -8.31 -1.75 -7.23
CA CYS A 126 -8.53 -2.57 -8.42
C CYS A 126 -8.22 -1.79 -9.71
N LEU A 127 -8.58 -0.51 -9.78
CA LEU A 127 -8.19 0.36 -10.90
C LEU A 127 -6.67 0.55 -10.96
N MET A 128 -6.01 0.72 -9.81
CA MET A 128 -4.55 0.80 -9.70
C MET A 128 -3.82 -0.54 -9.96
N ALA A 129 -4.52 -1.67 -9.90
CA ALA A 129 -3.96 -2.98 -10.23
C ALA A 129 -3.85 -3.21 -11.75
N LEU A 130 -4.60 -2.47 -12.58
CA LEU A 130 -4.53 -2.60 -14.04
C LEU A 130 -3.16 -2.17 -14.60
N PRO A 131 -2.62 -0.98 -14.23
CA PRO A 131 -1.26 -0.58 -14.62
C PRO A 131 -0.17 -1.58 -14.21
N LEU A 132 -0.37 -2.30 -13.10
CA LEU A 132 0.57 -3.29 -12.58
C LEU A 132 0.87 -4.41 -13.59
N ALA A 133 -0.10 -4.74 -14.46
CA ALA A 133 0.04 -5.78 -15.48
C ALA A 133 0.97 -5.37 -16.63
N ILE A 134 1.28 -4.08 -16.78
CA ILE A 134 2.12 -3.56 -17.86
C ILE A 134 3.52 -3.26 -17.27
N PRO A 135 4.58 -4.00 -17.65
CA PRO A 135 5.89 -3.91 -16.99
C PRO A 135 6.49 -2.49 -16.94
N LEU A 136 6.34 -1.71 -18.01
CA LEU A 136 6.85 -0.33 -18.05
C LEU A 136 6.02 0.63 -17.19
N VAL A 137 4.70 0.43 -17.14
CA VAL A 137 3.80 1.30 -16.35
C VAL A 137 3.89 0.96 -14.87
N ASN A 138 4.21 -0.30 -14.53
CA ASN A 138 4.43 -0.75 -13.16
C ASN A 138 5.48 0.11 -12.41
N LEU A 139 6.45 0.68 -13.12
CA LEU A 139 7.45 1.60 -12.54
C LEU A 139 6.83 2.91 -12.01
N LEU A 140 5.69 3.33 -12.56
CA LEU A 140 4.97 4.54 -12.15
C LEU A 140 3.92 4.27 -11.08
N VAL A 141 3.60 3.00 -10.81
CA VAL A 141 2.55 2.61 -9.85
C VAL A 141 2.79 3.16 -8.45
N PRO A 142 4.01 3.15 -7.88
CA PRO A 142 4.24 3.73 -6.55
C PRO A 142 3.86 5.21 -6.49
N THR A 143 4.30 6.01 -7.47
CA THR A 143 4.02 7.44 -7.54
C THR A 143 2.54 7.72 -7.77
N LEU A 144 1.92 7.02 -8.72
CA LEU A 144 0.48 7.15 -9.02
C LEU A 144 -0.38 6.70 -7.84
N GLY A 145 0.03 5.63 -7.16
CA GLY A 145 -0.63 5.10 -5.98
C GLY A 145 -0.62 6.09 -4.84
N ALA A 146 0.57 6.63 -4.49
CA ALA A 146 0.69 7.67 -3.47
C ALA A 146 -0.23 8.85 -3.76
N ALA A 147 -0.14 9.44 -4.96
CA ALA A 147 -0.98 10.59 -5.32
C ALA A 147 -2.49 10.27 -5.26
N THR A 148 -2.90 9.14 -5.84
CA THR A 148 -4.32 8.75 -5.90
C THR A 148 -4.89 8.50 -4.51
N PHE A 149 -4.16 7.79 -3.65
CA PHE A 149 -4.64 7.47 -2.30
C PHE A 149 -4.58 8.65 -1.34
N THR A 150 -3.64 9.59 -1.52
CA THR A 150 -3.63 10.87 -0.79
C THR A 150 -4.87 11.71 -1.13
N HIS A 151 -5.19 11.87 -2.43
CA HIS A 151 -6.42 12.55 -2.82
C HIS A 151 -7.68 11.83 -2.34
N LEU A 152 -7.69 10.49 -2.42
CA LEU A 152 -8.80 9.69 -1.95
C LEU A 152 -9.00 9.84 -0.44
N TYR A 153 -7.91 9.85 0.35
CA TYR A 153 -7.95 10.11 1.78
C TYR A 153 -8.61 11.45 2.07
N HIS A 154 -8.11 12.57 1.50
CA HIS A 154 -8.71 13.88 1.75
C HIS A 154 -10.17 13.98 1.31
N ARG A 155 -10.56 13.29 0.22
CA ARG A 155 -11.96 13.24 -0.22
C ARG A 155 -12.87 12.47 0.74
N LEU A 156 -12.34 11.44 1.38
CA LEU A 156 -13.08 10.62 2.34
C LEU A 156 -13.07 11.23 3.75
N ALA A 157 -11.99 11.87 4.17
CA ALA A 157 -11.88 12.55 5.46
C ALA A 157 -12.77 13.80 5.56
N LYS A 158 -13.06 14.46 4.43
CA LYS A 158 -14.02 15.59 4.36
C LYS A 158 -15.51 15.17 4.49
N ARG A 159 -15.83 13.87 4.58
CA ARG A 159 -17.21 13.34 4.62
C ARG A 159 -17.56 12.66 5.94
#